data_AF-A0A9C9KU19-F1
#
_entry.id   AF-A0A9C9KU19-F1
#
_cell.length_a   1.000
_cell.length_b   1.000
_cell.length_c   1.000
_cell.angle_alpha   90.00
_cell.angle_beta   90.00
_cell.angle_gamma   90.00
#
_symmetry.space_group_name_H-M   'P 1'
#
loop_
_entity.id
_entity.type
_entity.pdbx_description
1 polymer ?
#
loop_
_entity_poly.entity_id
_entity_poly.type
_entity_poly.pdbx_seq_one_letter_code
_entity_poly.pdbx_strand_id
1 'polypeptide(L)'
;MESDPIKLDDNGIPVLENAVTLDGELASEAAVVPRADLTDHELIGRLLEGEAVQHILDDITEDLQKMVAWKMETILKEEITRLVKDATEQSAPKLAEDIRTQLQLALPGLIAELAQQSRQP
;
A
#
# COMPACT_ATOMS: atom_id res chain seq x y z
N MET A 1 6.51 27.41 49.68
CA MET A 1 7.52 27.33 48.62
C MET A 1 8.06 28.73 48.48
N GLU A 2 9.18 28.98 49.14
CA GLU A 2 9.83 30.29 49.23
C GLU A 2 10.90 30.29 48.14
N SER A 3 10.68 31.10 47.10
CA SER A 3 11.56 31.19 45.95
C SER A 3 12.72 32.11 46.30
N ASP A 4 13.92 31.58 46.45
CA ASP A 4 15.11 32.39 46.70
C ASP A 4 15.31 33.44 45.57
N PRO A 5 15.67 34.69 45.92
CA PRO A 5 15.80 35.76 44.94
C PRO A 5 17.03 35.52 44.05
N ILE A 6 16.78 35.40 42.74
CA ILE A 6 17.82 35.27 41.71
C ILE A 6 18.67 36.55 41.72
N LYS A 7 19.97 36.45 42.04
CA LYS A 7 20.90 37.59 41.96
C LYS A 7 21.25 37.87 40.50
N LEU A 8 21.07 39.12 40.09
CA LEU A 8 21.37 39.64 38.76
C LEU A 8 22.65 40.51 38.83
N ASP A 9 23.44 40.53 37.76
CA ASP A 9 24.59 41.43 37.63
C ASP A 9 24.18 42.86 37.21
N ASP A 10 25.16 43.75 37.08
CA ASP A 10 24.98 45.17 36.70
C ASP A 10 24.37 45.35 35.28
N ASN A 11 24.29 44.27 34.49
CA ASN A 11 23.67 44.24 33.17
C ASN A 11 22.31 43.51 33.17
N GLY A 12 21.80 43.13 34.35
CA GLY A 12 20.52 42.44 34.51
C GLY A 12 20.56 40.95 34.16
N ILE A 13 21.74 40.33 34.06
CA ILE A 13 21.91 38.91 33.75
C ILE A 13 21.97 38.11 35.05
N PRO A 14 21.23 37.00 35.19
CA PRO A 14 21.30 36.15 36.37
C PRO A 14 22.69 35.56 36.56
N VAL A 15 23.30 35.87 37.69
CA VAL A 15 24.59 35.34 38.09
C VAL A 15 24.36 33.92 38.61
N LEU A 16 24.90 32.94 37.88
CA LEU A 16 24.87 31.55 38.30
C LEU A 16 25.85 31.36 39.48
N GLU A 17 25.31 31.34 40.71
CA GLU A 17 26.13 31.15 41.92
C GLU A 17 26.72 29.74 42.04
N ASN A 18 26.18 28.77 41.28
CA ASN A 18 26.70 27.41 41.15
C ASN A 18 27.23 27.17 39.72
N ALA A 19 28.39 27.74 39.41
CA ALA A 19 29.13 27.31 38.24
C ALA A 19 29.58 25.85 38.44
N VAL A 20 28.99 24.92 37.70
CA VAL A 20 29.46 23.53 37.65
C VAL A 20 30.83 23.55 36.99
N THR A 21 31.88 23.48 37.81
CA THR A 21 33.25 23.29 37.33
C THR A 21 33.32 21.92 36.66
N LEU A 22 33.44 21.93 35.33
CA LEU A 22 33.61 20.75 34.47
C LEU A 22 34.99 20.06 34.63
N ASP A 23 35.81 20.47 35.60
CA ASP A 23 37.17 19.97 35.81
C ASP A 23 37.27 18.81 36.83
N GLY A 24 36.15 18.28 37.32
CA GLY A 24 36.14 17.28 38.40
C GLY A 24 35.81 15.84 38.01
N GLU A 25 35.01 15.60 36.97
CA GLU A 25 34.39 14.27 36.75
C GLU A 25 34.36 13.78 35.28
N LEU A 26 35.28 14.25 34.44
CA LEU A 26 35.49 13.71 33.08
C LEU A 26 36.72 12.79 32.97
N ALA A 27 37.29 12.35 34.10
CA ALA A 27 38.44 11.43 34.14
C ALA A 27 38.05 9.94 34.02
N SER A 28 36.93 9.61 33.39
CA SER A 28 36.60 8.23 33.00
C SER A 28 36.20 8.21 31.53
N GLU A 29 37.19 7.91 30.69
CA GLU A 29 37.06 7.30 29.35
C GLU A 29 35.76 7.56 28.58
N ALA A 30 35.42 8.84 28.35
CA ALA A 30 34.70 9.16 27.13
C ALA A 30 35.75 9.11 26.01
N ALA A 31 35.92 7.92 25.42
CA ALA A 31 36.62 7.80 24.14
C ALA A 31 36.04 8.88 23.23
N VAL A 32 36.87 9.86 22.87
CA VAL A 32 36.53 10.88 21.89
C VAL A 32 36.34 10.12 20.59
N VAL A 33 35.10 9.70 20.32
CA VAL A 33 34.71 9.18 19.02
C VAL A 33 35.01 10.32 18.05
N PRO A 34 35.93 10.14 17.09
CA PRO A 34 36.20 11.18 16.12
C PRO A 34 34.86 11.53 15.48
N ARG A 35 34.45 12.79 15.54
CA ARG A 35 33.41 13.30 14.65
C ARG A 35 34.00 13.16 13.26
N ALA A 36 33.78 11.99 12.64
CA ALA A 36 34.10 11.77 11.26
C ALA A 36 33.36 12.86 10.47
N ASP A 37 34.09 13.59 9.64
CA ASP A 37 33.53 14.51 8.65
C ASP A 37 32.71 13.69 7.65
N LEU A 38 31.52 13.28 8.08
CA LEU A 38 30.56 12.58 7.25
C LEU A 38 29.97 13.63 6.31
N THR A 39 30.00 13.32 5.03
CA THR A 39 29.27 14.11 4.04
C THR A 39 27.76 14.00 4.32
N ASP A 40 26.97 15.03 3.98
CA ASP A 40 25.53 15.08 4.29
C ASP A 40 24.76 13.80 3.88
N HIS A 41 25.22 13.13 2.83
CA HIS A 41 24.64 11.87 2.32
C HIS A 41 24.87 10.68 3.26
N GLU A 42 26.03 10.60 3.90
CA GLU A 42 26.36 9.53 4.85
C GLU A 42 25.60 9.73 6.18
N LEU A 43 25.37 10.98 6.56
CA LEU A 43 24.55 11.32 7.72
C LEU A 43 23.08 10.96 7.47
N ILE A 44 22.55 11.25 6.28
CA ILE A 44 21.21 10.82 5.87
C ILE A 44 21.11 9.29 5.85
N GLY A 45 22.12 8.58 5.32
CA GLY A 45 22.17 7.12 5.34
C GLY A 45 22.04 6.55 6.75
N ARG A 46 22.79 7.08 7.72
CA ARG A 46 22.71 6.65 9.13
C ARG A 46 21.39 7.00 9.81
N LEU A 47 20.77 8.12 9.45
CA LEU A 47 19.44 8.48 9.95
C LEU A 47 18.35 7.55 9.38
N LEU A 48 18.48 7.16 8.12
CA LEU A 48 17.60 6.18 7.48
C LEU A 48 17.79 4.78 8.06
N GLU A 49 18.99 4.41 8.53
CA GLU A 49 19.25 3.16 9.26
C GLU A 49 18.66 3.14 10.68
N GLY A 50 18.15 4.27 11.17
CA GLY A 50 17.46 4.33 12.46
C GLY A 50 16.21 3.45 12.47
N GLU A 51 16.08 2.60 13.49
CA GLU A 51 14.99 1.61 13.63
C GLU A 51 13.58 2.22 13.49
N ALA A 52 13.36 3.41 14.06
CA ALA A 52 12.10 4.12 13.94
C ALA A 52 11.80 4.59 12.50
N VAL A 53 12.83 4.96 11.74
CA VAL A 53 12.70 5.41 10.35
C VAL A 53 12.46 4.21 9.43
N GLN A 54 13.15 3.10 9.66
CA GLN A 54 12.91 1.84 8.94
C GLN A 54 11.48 1.34 9.14
N HIS A 55 10.96 1.33 10.37
CA HIS A 55 9.57 0.96 10.63
C HIS A 55 8.56 1.82 9.86
N ILE A 56 8.76 3.13 9.81
CA ILE A 56 7.89 4.04 9.04
C ILE A 56 8.00 3.75 7.53
N LEU A 57 9.20 3.48 7.03
CA LEU A 57 9.40 3.12 5.62
C LEU A 57 8.73 1.78 5.28
N ASP A 58 8.77 0.81 6.18
CA ASP A 58 8.10 -0.48 6.02
C ASP A 58 6.58 -0.30 6.01
N ASP A 59 6.03 0.47 6.95
CA ASP A 59 4.60 0.79 7.02
C ASP A 59 4.12 1.49 5.74
N ILE A 60 4.88 2.50 5.27
CA ILE A 60 4.58 3.21 4.01
C ILE A 60 4.65 2.25 2.82
N THR A 61 5.63 1.34 2.81
CA THR A 61 5.79 0.36 1.74
C THR A 61 4.62 -0.61 1.71
N GLU A 62 4.18 -1.09 2.87
CA GLU A 62 3.01 -1.97 2.99
C GLU A 62 1.73 -1.26 2.53
N ASP A 63 1.53 -0.01 2.95
CA ASP A 63 0.37 0.80 2.54
C ASP A 63 0.38 1.09 1.04
N LEU A 64 1.55 1.37 0.45
CA LEU A 64 1.69 1.55 -0.99
C LEU A 64 1.35 0.27 -1.74
N GLN A 65 1.81 -0.89 -1.27
CA GLN A 65 1.49 -2.19 -1.86
C GLN A 65 -0.01 -2.46 -1.82
N LYS A 66 -0.66 -2.23 -0.68
CA LYS A 66 -2.12 -2.36 -0.53
C LYS A 66 -2.87 -1.43 -1.48
N MET A 67 -2.45 -0.18 -1.56
CA MET A 67 -3.08 0.82 -2.43
C MET A 67 -2.96 0.45 -3.90
N VAL A 68 -1.77 -0.01 -4.34
CA VAL A 68 -1.53 -0.45 -5.71
C VAL A 68 -2.37 -1.67 -6.03
N ALA A 69 -2.41 -2.68 -5.15
CA ALA A 69 -3.23 -3.88 -5.33
C ALA A 69 -4.71 -3.53 -5.47
N TRP A 70 -5.24 -2.70 -4.56
CA TRP A 70 -6.64 -2.26 -4.60
C TRP A 70 -6.98 -1.48 -5.87
N LYS A 71 -6.08 -0.60 -6.31
CA LYS A 71 -6.29 0.20 -7.52
C LYS A 71 -6.26 -0.66 -8.78
N MET A 72 -5.34 -1.63 -8.85
CA MET A 72 -5.33 -2.61 -9.94
C MET A 72 -6.63 -3.42 -9.94
N GLU A 73 -7.05 -3.97 -8.78
CA GLU A 73 -8.28 -4.73 -8.68
C GLU A 73 -9.49 -3.93 -9.15
N THR A 74 -9.61 -2.67 -8.73
CA THR A 74 -10.73 -1.80 -9.09
C THR A 74 -10.79 -1.58 -10.61
N ILE A 75 -9.66 -1.23 -11.23
CA ILE A 75 -9.58 -0.97 -12.68
C ILE A 75 -9.87 -2.26 -13.47
N LEU A 76 -9.24 -3.38 -13.10
CA LEU A 76 -9.42 -4.64 -13.80
C LEU A 76 -10.85 -5.17 -13.66
N LYS A 77 -11.44 -5.08 -12.47
CA LYS A 77 -12.79 -5.62 -12.22
C LYS A 77 -13.83 -4.93 -13.07
N GLU A 78 -13.76 -3.61 -13.22
CA GLU A 78 -14.71 -2.85 -14.03
C GLU A 78 -14.55 -3.15 -15.52
N GLU A 79 -13.32 -3.18 -16.03
CA GLU A 79 -13.05 -3.48 -17.44
C GLU A 79 -13.37 -4.94 -17.79
N ILE A 80 -13.06 -5.90 -16.91
CA ILE A 80 -13.43 -7.31 -17.10
C ILE A 80 -14.95 -7.46 -17.06
N THR A 81 -15.64 -6.81 -16.13
CA THR A 81 -17.12 -6.88 -16.03
C THR A 81 -17.76 -6.33 -17.30
N ARG A 82 -17.27 -5.19 -17.79
CA ARG A 82 -17.71 -4.61 -19.05
C ARG A 82 -17.44 -5.55 -20.22
N LEU A 83 -16.24 -6.08 -20.34
CA LEU A 83 -15.87 -6.97 -21.45
C LEU A 83 -16.68 -8.27 -21.45
N VAL A 84 -16.92 -8.86 -20.28
CA VAL A 84 -17.80 -10.03 -20.12
C VAL A 84 -19.24 -9.69 -20.51
N LYS A 85 -19.75 -8.54 -20.08
CA LYS A 85 -21.09 -8.07 -20.44
C LYS A 85 -21.22 -7.86 -21.94
N ASP A 86 -20.29 -7.13 -22.56
CA ASP A 86 -20.26 -6.86 -23.99
C ASP A 86 -20.18 -8.17 -24.80
N ALA A 87 -19.31 -9.09 -24.39
CA ALA A 87 -19.20 -10.40 -25.04
C ALA A 87 -20.47 -11.25 -24.87
N THR A 88 -21.12 -11.20 -23.71
CA THR A 88 -22.36 -11.94 -23.44
C THR A 88 -23.52 -11.36 -24.24
N GLU A 89 -23.67 -10.03 -24.28
CA GLU A 89 -24.72 -9.34 -25.03
C GLU A 89 -24.57 -9.54 -26.55
N GLN A 90 -23.33 -9.61 -27.06
CA GLN A 90 -23.09 -9.90 -28.48
C GLN A 90 -23.31 -11.38 -28.81
N SER A 91 -22.95 -12.28 -27.90
CA SER A 91 -23.01 -13.73 -28.15
C SER A 91 -24.42 -14.31 -27.97
N ALA A 92 -25.19 -13.81 -27.00
CA ALA A 92 -26.53 -14.33 -26.69
C ALA A 92 -27.53 -14.31 -27.87
N PRO A 93 -27.70 -13.20 -28.62
CA PRO A 93 -28.63 -13.17 -29.75
C PRO A 93 -28.17 -14.08 -30.89
N LYS A 94 -26.86 -14.11 -31.16
CA LYS A 94 -26.27 -14.99 -32.19
C LYS A 94 -26.45 -16.47 -31.84
N LEU A 95 -26.22 -16.83 -30.58
CA LEU A 95 -26.42 -18.19 -30.09
C LEU A 95 -27.91 -18.59 -30.17
N ALA A 96 -28.82 -17.69 -29.81
CA ALA A 96 -30.26 -17.93 -29.91
C ALA A 96 -30.72 -18.12 -31.37
N GLU A 97 -30.17 -17.33 -32.29
CA GLU A 97 -30.43 -17.46 -33.73
C GLU A 97 -29.87 -18.78 -34.30
N ASP A 98 -28.67 -19.18 -33.89
CA ASP A 98 -28.07 -20.45 -34.29
C ASP A 98 -28.89 -21.65 -33.78
N ILE A 99 -29.30 -21.63 -32.50
CA ILE A 99 -30.19 -22.68 -31.94
C ILE A 99 -31.50 -22.73 -32.70
N ARG A 100 -32.12 -21.57 -32.99
CA ARG A 100 -33.38 -21.52 -33.74
C ARG A 100 -33.20 -22.11 -35.14
N THR A 101 -32.14 -21.76 -35.83
CA THR A 101 -31.81 -22.29 -37.16
C THR A 101 -31.62 -23.81 -37.11
N GLN A 102 -30.83 -24.31 -36.15
CA GLN A 102 -30.60 -25.75 -35.98
C GLN A 102 -31.90 -26.50 -35.65
N LEU A 103 -32.74 -25.95 -34.77
CA LEU A 103 -34.05 -26.52 -34.46
C LEU A 103 -34.97 -26.53 -35.69
N GLN A 104 -35.00 -25.46 -36.49
CA GLN A 104 -35.78 -25.40 -37.71
C GLN A 104 -35.33 -26.43 -38.76
N LEU A 105 -34.02 -26.67 -38.86
CA LEU A 105 -33.46 -27.68 -39.77
C LEU A 105 -33.74 -29.11 -39.26
N ALA A 106 -33.69 -29.34 -37.95
CA ALA A 106 -33.90 -30.66 -37.34
C ALA A 106 -35.39 -31.02 -37.17
N LEU A 107 -36.28 -30.04 -37.00
CA LEU A 107 -37.71 -30.22 -36.73
C LEU A 107 -38.42 -31.15 -37.74
N PRO A 108 -38.27 -30.99 -39.06
CA PRO A 108 -38.91 -31.87 -40.04
C PRO A 108 -38.48 -33.34 -39.90
N GLY A 109 -37.19 -33.58 -39.66
CA GLY A 109 -36.65 -34.92 -39.44
C GLY A 109 -37.18 -35.55 -38.14
N LEU A 110 -37.17 -34.78 -37.06
CA LEU A 110 -37.71 -35.21 -35.76
C LEU A 110 -39.20 -35.54 -35.84
N ILE A 111 -40.00 -34.73 -36.55
CA ILE A 111 -41.43 -35.00 -36.78
C ILE A 111 -41.62 -36.28 -37.61
N ALA A 112 -40.79 -36.49 -38.64
CA ALA A 112 -40.86 -37.70 -39.46
C ALA A 112 -40.50 -38.97 -38.65
N GLU A 113 -39.47 -38.90 -37.80
CA GLU A 113 -39.09 -39.98 -36.89
C GLU A 113 -40.18 -40.29 -35.85
N LEU A 114 -40.76 -39.26 -35.22
CA LEU A 114 -41.90 -39.41 -34.30
C LEU A 114 -43.13 -40.02 -34.99
N ALA A 115 -43.40 -39.61 -36.23
CA ALA A 115 -44.50 -40.16 -37.03
C ALA A 115 -44.26 -41.61 -37.47
N GLN A 116 -43.00 -42.03 -37.63
CA GLN A 116 -42.63 -43.42 -37.90
C GLN A 116 -42.69 -44.28 -36.65
N GLN A 117 -42.18 -43.80 -35.52
CA GLN A 117 -42.22 -44.51 -34.24
C GLN A 117 -43.66 -44.72 -33.74
N SER A 118 -44.54 -43.74 -33.92
CA SER A 118 -45.97 -43.88 -33.59
C SER A 118 -46.75 -44.82 -34.53
N ARG A 119 -46.15 -45.25 -35.64
CA ARG A 119 -46.72 -46.22 -36.59
C ARG A 119 -46.10 -47.62 -36.49
N GLN A 120 -45.04 -47.79 -35.72
CA GLN A 120 -44.51 -49.11 -35.38
C GLN A 120 -45.18 -49.58 -34.07
N PRO A 121 -45.94 -50.69 -34.08
CA PRO A 121 -46.59 -51.23 -32.88
C PRO A 121 -45.59 -51.80 -31.86
#